data_AF-Q2NGZ5-F1
#
_entry.id   AF-Q2NGZ5-F1
#
_cell.length_a   1.000
_cell.length_b   1.000
_cell.length_c   1.000
_cell.angle_alpha   90.00
_cell.angle_beta   90.00
_cell.angle_gamma   90.00
#
_symmetry.space_group_name_H-M   'P 1'
#
loop_
_entity.id
_entity.type
_entity.pdbx_description
1 polymer ?
#
loop_
_entity_poly.entity_id
_entity_poly.type
_entity_poly.pdbx_seq_one_letter_code
_entity_poly.pdbx_strand_id
1 'polypeptide(L)'
;MNRMSSEANKKFVSNIKKEIQQKIKTENKNIKALNDENMELTRSIEGYSNFYHEVEHFFTESMADFNVKQDELPDYFKSNINEVYQNYSQIRLDAIDEKNHLNEYILHCKKEIQTNQRSLKFYKSQYSDSDIFSECLPLVDVYEKKIELYEKNIQKTNDIISTLDEIINILSNWK
;
A
#
# COMPACT_ATOMS: atom_id res chain seq x y z
N MET A 1 14.16 47.58 -16.65
CA MET A 1 13.09 46.55 -16.65
C MET A 1 12.74 46.23 -18.11
N ASN A 2 13.18 45.09 -18.63
CA ASN A 2 12.82 44.66 -19.98
C ASN A 2 11.35 44.20 -19.99
N ARG A 3 10.46 45.03 -20.55
CA ARG A 3 9.09 44.60 -20.89
C ARG A 3 9.22 43.57 -22.02
N MET A 4 8.95 42.30 -21.73
CA MET A 4 8.72 41.30 -22.78
C MET A 4 7.67 41.83 -23.76
N SER A 5 7.87 41.61 -25.07
CA SER A 5 6.84 41.96 -26.07
C SER A 5 5.57 41.15 -25.83
N SER A 6 4.39 41.69 -26.17
CA SER A 6 3.12 41.00 -25.93
C SER A 6 3.05 39.61 -26.60
N GLU A 7 3.75 39.45 -27.73
CA GLU A 7 3.90 38.18 -28.46
C GLU A 7 4.71 37.14 -27.66
N ALA A 8 5.82 37.56 -27.06
CA ALA A 8 6.69 36.70 -26.26
C ALA A 8 5.96 36.23 -24.99
N ASN A 9 5.17 37.12 -24.37
CA ASN A 9 4.36 36.77 -23.20
C ASN A 9 3.25 35.76 -23.55
N LYS A 10 2.54 35.97 -24.66
CA LYS A 10 1.52 35.01 -25.15
C LYS A 10 2.11 33.63 -25.45
N LYS A 11 3.29 33.57 -26.08
CA LYS A 11 3.97 32.31 -26.38
C LYS A 11 4.44 31.60 -25.10
N PHE A 12 4.97 32.34 -24.14
CA PHE A 12 5.37 31.81 -22.83
C PHE A 12 4.18 31.20 -22.07
N VAL A 13 3.08 31.96 -21.93
CA VAL A 13 1.85 31.49 -21.28
C VAL A 13 1.29 30.26 -21.99
N SER A 14 1.26 30.24 -23.32
CA SER A 14 0.79 29.08 -24.11
C SER A 14 1.62 27.81 -23.85
N ASN A 15 2.94 27.94 -23.75
CA ASN A 15 3.82 26.80 -23.44
C ASN A 15 3.55 26.25 -22.04
N ILE A 16 3.43 27.13 -21.03
CA ILE A 16 3.11 26.73 -19.67
C ILE A 16 1.77 25.97 -19.60
N LYS A 17 0.73 26.48 -20.29
CA LYS A 17 -0.57 25.79 -20.33
C LYS A 17 -0.46 24.38 -20.89
N LYS A 18 0.34 24.17 -21.95
CA LYS A 18 0.59 22.84 -22.52
C LYS A 18 1.32 21.93 -21.54
N GLU A 19 2.33 22.44 -20.86
CA GLU A 19 3.08 21.67 -19.85
C GLU A 19 2.19 21.26 -18.68
N ILE A 20 1.36 22.18 -18.17
CA ILE A 20 0.39 21.89 -17.11
C ILE A 20 -0.62 20.83 -17.55
N GLN A 21 -1.18 20.95 -18.75
CA GLN A 21 -2.12 19.95 -19.30
C GLN A 21 -1.46 18.56 -19.44
N GLN A 22 -0.22 18.51 -19.90
CA GLN A 22 0.53 17.25 -19.99
C GLN A 22 0.79 16.67 -18.59
N LYS A 23 1.13 17.51 -17.61
CA LYS A 23 1.34 17.10 -16.23
C LYS A 23 0.06 16.53 -15.62
N ILE A 24 -1.08 17.21 -15.80
CA ILE A 24 -2.40 16.73 -15.36
C ILE A 24 -2.69 15.34 -15.96
N LYS A 25 -2.44 15.15 -17.25
CA LYS A 25 -2.64 13.85 -17.91
C LYS A 25 -1.76 12.75 -17.29
N THR A 26 -0.50 13.05 -17.03
CA THR A 26 0.43 12.09 -16.39
C THR A 26 0.01 11.78 -14.96
N GLU A 27 -0.29 12.79 -14.15
CA GLU A 27 -0.66 12.57 -12.76
C GLU A 27 -2.01 11.85 -12.62
N ASN A 28 -2.96 12.06 -13.54
CA ASN A 28 -4.20 11.28 -13.57
C ASN A 28 -3.96 9.79 -13.87
N LYS A 29 -2.96 9.46 -14.70
CA LYS A 29 -2.56 8.06 -14.89
C LYS A 29 -1.96 7.49 -13.61
N ASN A 30 -1.13 8.27 -12.90
CA ASN A 30 -0.57 7.87 -11.61
C ASN A 30 -1.69 7.64 -10.58
N ILE A 31 -2.70 8.51 -10.52
CA ILE A 31 -3.88 8.30 -9.68
C ILE A 31 -4.59 7.00 -10.03
N LYS A 32 -4.75 6.67 -11.32
CA LYS A 32 -5.37 5.40 -11.72
C LYS A 32 -4.58 4.21 -11.16
N ALA A 33 -3.26 4.20 -11.36
CA ALA A 33 -2.40 3.14 -10.82
C ALA A 33 -2.50 3.03 -9.29
N LEU A 34 -2.53 4.16 -8.58
CA LEU A 34 -2.71 4.16 -7.11
C LEU A 34 -4.07 3.63 -6.66
N ASN A 35 -5.13 3.83 -7.45
CA ASN A 35 -6.43 3.23 -7.16
C ASN A 35 -6.40 1.71 -7.42
N ASP A 36 -5.74 1.28 -8.49
CA ASP A 36 -5.57 -0.15 -8.77
C ASP A 36 -4.81 -0.82 -7.61
N GLU A 37 -3.73 -0.20 -7.12
CA GLU A 37 -3.02 -0.64 -5.90
C GLU A 37 -3.93 -0.66 -4.66
N ASN A 38 -4.74 0.37 -4.44
CA ASN A 38 -5.68 0.43 -3.30
C ASN A 38 -6.70 -0.73 -3.35
N MET A 39 -7.14 -1.09 -4.55
CA MET A 39 -8.04 -2.23 -4.75
C MET A 39 -7.33 -3.56 -4.45
N GLU A 40 -6.09 -3.74 -4.92
CA GLU A 40 -5.33 -4.96 -4.59
C GLU A 40 -5.07 -5.07 -3.08
N LEU A 41 -4.70 -3.99 -2.40
CA LEU A 41 -4.57 -3.98 -0.93
C LEU A 41 -5.88 -4.36 -0.23
N THR A 42 -7.03 -3.94 -0.78
CA THR A 42 -8.34 -4.34 -0.24
C THR A 42 -8.58 -5.83 -0.36
N ARG A 43 -8.24 -6.42 -1.52
CA ARG A 43 -8.32 -7.87 -1.72
C ARG A 43 -7.33 -8.63 -0.84
N SER A 44 -6.12 -8.08 -0.66
CA SER A 44 -5.12 -8.67 0.23
C SER A 44 -5.61 -8.71 1.68
N ILE A 45 -6.28 -7.68 2.18
CA ILE A 45 -6.90 -7.72 3.53
C ILE A 45 -7.85 -8.92 3.65
N GLU A 46 -8.76 -9.10 2.68
CA GLU A 46 -9.69 -10.24 2.67
C GLU A 46 -8.94 -11.57 2.58
N GLY A 47 -7.92 -11.66 1.72
CA GLY A 47 -7.10 -12.86 1.54
C GLY A 47 -6.34 -13.26 2.80
N TYR A 48 -5.66 -12.32 3.46
CA TYR A 48 -4.94 -12.59 4.71
C TYR A 48 -5.87 -12.90 5.87
N SER A 49 -7.04 -12.24 5.95
CA SER A 49 -8.04 -12.56 6.98
C SER A 49 -8.60 -13.98 6.79
N ASN A 50 -8.91 -14.38 5.56
CA ASN A 50 -9.34 -15.75 5.27
C ASN A 50 -8.25 -16.76 5.63
N PHE A 51 -7.01 -16.50 5.21
CA PHE A 51 -5.88 -17.37 5.51
C PHE A 51 -5.63 -17.48 7.03
N TYR A 52 -5.74 -16.38 7.78
CA TYR A 52 -5.67 -16.41 9.24
C TYR A 52 -6.72 -17.36 9.83
N HIS A 53 -7.98 -17.28 9.39
CA HIS A 53 -9.03 -18.17 9.88
C HIS A 53 -8.82 -19.63 9.48
N GLU A 54 -8.29 -19.90 8.29
CA GLU A 54 -7.91 -21.26 7.88
C GLU A 54 -6.81 -21.83 8.78
N VAL A 55 -5.78 -21.03 9.10
CA VAL A 55 -4.73 -21.42 10.03
C VAL A 55 -5.32 -21.66 11.42
N GLU A 56 -6.08 -20.72 11.96
CA GLU A 56 -6.73 -20.81 13.28
C GLU A 56 -7.66 -22.04 13.41
N HIS A 57 -8.48 -22.30 12.39
CA HIS A 57 -9.38 -23.45 12.35
C HIS A 57 -8.59 -24.77 12.33
N PHE A 58 -7.58 -24.86 11.46
CA PHE A 58 -6.71 -26.02 11.40
C PHE A 58 -6.04 -26.30 12.75
N PHE A 59 -5.53 -25.25 13.42
CA PHE A 59 -4.96 -25.39 14.76
C PHE A 59 -5.99 -25.88 15.77
N THR A 60 -7.20 -25.34 15.74
CA THR A 60 -8.27 -25.72 16.67
C THR A 60 -8.69 -27.17 16.47
N GLU A 61 -8.88 -27.62 15.22
CA GLU A 61 -9.23 -29.00 14.89
C GLU A 61 -8.10 -29.98 15.21
N SER A 62 -6.88 -29.65 14.78
CA SER A 62 -5.72 -30.49 15.06
C SER A 62 -5.51 -30.62 16.57
N MET A 63 -5.61 -29.53 17.33
CA MET A 63 -5.46 -29.56 18.80
C MET A 63 -6.61 -30.27 19.52
N ALA A 64 -7.84 -30.25 18.98
CA ALA A 64 -8.93 -31.08 19.47
C ALA A 64 -8.63 -32.58 19.32
N ASP A 65 -7.93 -32.95 18.25
CA ASP A 65 -7.38 -34.29 18.03
C ASP A 65 -6.12 -34.57 18.87
N PHE A 66 -5.43 -33.58 19.46
CA PHE A 66 -4.23 -33.76 20.30
C PHE A 66 -4.51 -33.93 21.81
N ASN A 67 -5.77 -34.12 22.23
CA ASN A 67 -6.05 -34.59 23.61
C ASN A 67 -5.61 -36.05 23.85
N VAL A 68 -5.16 -36.74 22.79
CA VAL A 68 -4.48 -38.04 22.84
C VAL A 68 -2.97 -37.86 22.95
N LYS A 69 -2.31 -38.74 23.70
CA LYS A 69 -0.86 -38.68 23.90
C LYS A 69 -0.13 -38.88 22.57
N GLN A 70 1.14 -38.47 22.49
CA GLN A 70 1.95 -38.59 21.25
C GLN A 70 1.98 -40.02 20.67
N ASP A 71 1.92 -41.03 21.54
CA ASP A 71 1.82 -42.46 21.26
C ASP A 71 0.45 -42.90 20.68
N GLU A 72 -0.58 -42.09 20.85
CA GLU A 72 -1.96 -42.31 20.39
C GLU A 72 -2.27 -41.52 19.10
N LEU A 73 -1.33 -40.74 18.58
CA LEU A 73 -1.48 -40.07 17.29
C LEU A 73 -1.57 -41.06 16.13
N PRO A 74 -2.39 -40.78 15.09
CA PRO A 74 -2.42 -41.57 13.88
C PRO A 74 -1.03 -41.71 13.24
N ASP A 75 -0.71 -42.90 12.70
CA ASP A 75 0.61 -43.18 12.14
C ASP A 75 0.99 -42.26 10.97
N TYR A 76 -0.01 -41.78 10.21
CA TYR A 76 0.21 -40.79 9.17
C TYR A 76 0.66 -39.43 9.75
N PHE A 77 0.16 -39.03 10.93
CA PHE A 77 0.61 -37.80 11.59
C PHE A 77 2.02 -37.97 12.11
N LYS A 78 2.33 -39.08 12.79
CA LYS A 78 3.69 -39.38 13.28
C LYS A 78 4.72 -39.42 12.14
N SER A 79 4.32 -39.93 10.98
CA SER A 79 5.19 -40.02 9.79
C SER A 79 5.42 -38.67 9.10
N ASN A 80 4.48 -37.73 9.22
CA ASN A 80 4.52 -36.44 8.55
C ASN A 80 4.76 -35.24 9.50
N ILE A 81 4.94 -35.47 10.80
CA ILE A 81 5.05 -34.40 11.81
C ILE A 81 6.20 -33.42 11.52
N ASN A 82 7.29 -33.91 10.94
CA ASN A 82 8.41 -33.06 10.51
C ASN A 82 8.07 -32.19 9.30
N GLU A 83 7.34 -32.72 8.32
CA GLU A 83 6.90 -31.98 7.13
C GLU A 83 5.88 -30.90 7.52
N VAL A 84 4.90 -31.30 8.33
CA VAL A 84 3.90 -30.42 8.95
C VAL A 84 4.62 -29.28 9.68
N TYR A 85 5.54 -29.57 10.60
CA TYR A 85 6.32 -28.55 11.31
C TYR A 85 7.15 -27.63 10.39
N GLN A 86 7.82 -28.20 9.37
CA GLN A 86 8.58 -27.42 8.40
C GLN A 86 7.70 -26.45 7.62
N ASN A 87 6.50 -26.87 7.22
CA ASN A 87 5.53 -26.02 6.53
C ASN A 87 5.11 -24.82 7.39
N TYR A 88 4.86 -25.01 8.69
CA TYR A 88 4.50 -23.88 9.58
C TYR A 88 5.65 -22.94 9.87
N SER A 89 6.85 -23.48 10.04
CA SER A 89 8.04 -22.64 10.16
C SER A 89 8.22 -21.80 8.89
N GLN A 90 7.94 -22.37 7.71
CA GLN A 90 8.04 -21.64 6.45
C GLN A 90 6.95 -20.56 6.33
N ILE A 91 5.68 -20.88 6.61
CA ILE A 91 4.57 -19.89 6.59
C ILE A 91 4.89 -18.71 7.52
N ARG A 92 5.47 -18.98 8.69
CA ARG A 92 5.87 -17.93 9.63
C ARG A 92 6.99 -17.06 9.08
N LEU A 93 8.00 -17.66 8.43
CA LEU A 93 9.09 -16.91 7.79
C LEU A 93 8.55 -16.05 6.64
N ASP A 94 7.69 -16.61 5.80
CA ASP A 94 7.06 -15.90 4.68
C ASP A 94 6.23 -14.71 5.18
N ALA A 95 5.48 -14.88 6.28
CA ALA A 95 4.71 -13.79 6.90
C ALA A 95 5.61 -12.67 7.46
N ILE A 96 6.77 -13.03 8.03
CA ILE A 96 7.76 -12.04 8.52
C ILE A 96 8.37 -11.28 7.35
N ASP A 97 8.75 -11.98 6.28
CA ASP A 97 9.34 -11.37 5.09
C ASP A 97 8.33 -10.45 4.40
N GLU A 98 7.08 -10.88 4.22
CA GLU A 98 6.02 -10.04 3.67
C GLU A 98 5.80 -8.79 4.52
N LYS A 99 5.72 -8.93 5.86
CA LYS A 99 5.61 -7.80 6.78
C LYS A 99 6.76 -6.80 6.59
N ASN A 100 7.99 -7.27 6.36
CA ASN A 100 9.13 -6.39 6.10
C ASN A 100 8.95 -5.60 4.80
N HIS A 101 8.54 -6.26 3.71
CA HIS A 101 8.25 -5.61 2.44
C HIS A 101 7.13 -4.56 2.56
N LEU A 102 6.06 -4.88 3.29
CA LEU A 102 4.94 -3.95 3.54
C LEU A 102 5.38 -2.73 4.36
N ASN A 103 6.30 -2.89 5.31
CA ASN A 103 6.89 -1.76 6.03
C ASN A 103 7.72 -0.85 5.09
N GLU A 104 8.46 -1.41 4.15
CA GLU A 104 9.17 -0.63 3.13
C GLU A 104 8.19 0.14 2.23
N TYR A 105 7.06 -0.49 1.85
CA TYR A 105 6.00 0.17 1.10
C TYR A 105 5.38 1.35 1.87
N ILE A 106 5.15 1.22 3.18
CA ILE A 106 4.69 2.34 4.02
C ILE A 106 5.69 3.49 4.00
N LEU A 107 7.00 3.19 4.07
CA LEU A 107 8.04 4.23 3.98
C LEU A 107 8.05 4.91 2.62
N HIS A 108 7.84 4.16 1.53
CA HIS A 108 7.67 4.72 0.19
C HIS A 108 6.47 5.67 0.13
N CYS A 109 5.29 5.24 0.60
CA CYS A 109 4.07 6.04 0.63
C CYS A 109 4.25 7.35 1.41
N LYS A 110 4.94 7.30 2.57
CA LYS A 110 5.25 8.50 3.37
C LYS A 110 6.14 9.50 2.60
N LYS A 111 7.14 9.02 1.86
CA LYS A 111 7.99 9.87 1.00
C LYS A 111 7.20 10.50 -0.14
N GLU A 112 6.31 9.74 -0.76
CA GLU A 112 5.42 10.23 -1.80
C GLU A 112 4.46 11.30 -1.28
N ILE A 113 3.85 11.11 -0.11
CA ILE A 113 3.01 12.13 0.54
C ILE A 113 3.78 13.45 0.70
N GLN A 114 5.00 13.40 1.25
CA GLN A 114 5.84 14.59 1.42
C GLN A 114 6.15 15.28 0.08
N THR A 115 6.47 14.51 -0.96
CA THR A 115 6.72 15.04 -2.30
C THR A 115 5.48 15.70 -2.88
N ASN A 116 4.32 15.04 -2.79
CA ASN A 116 3.06 15.57 -3.30
C ASN A 116 2.58 16.79 -2.50
N GLN A 117 2.83 16.86 -1.19
CA GLN A 117 2.57 18.05 -0.35
C GLN A 117 3.42 19.26 -0.77
N ARG A 118 4.69 19.06 -1.14
CA ARG A 118 5.56 20.13 -1.67
C ARG A 118 5.02 20.65 -3.00
N SER A 119 4.65 19.76 -3.91
CA SER A 119 4.02 20.12 -5.19
C SER A 119 2.71 20.87 -4.96
N LEU A 120 1.85 20.37 -4.08
CA LEU A 120 0.60 21.02 -3.70
C LEU A 120 0.84 22.44 -3.18
N LYS A 121 1.82 22.64 -2.28
CA LYS A 121 2.18 23.97 -1.77
C LYS A 121 2.66 24.90 -2.89
N PHE A 122 3.46 24.38 -3.83
CA PHE A 122 3.92 25.15 -4.98
C PHE A 122 2.75 25.61 -5.86
N TYR A 123 1.85 24.70 -6.24
CA TYR A 123 0.68 25.08 -7.04
C TYR A 123 -0.28 25.97 -6.27
N LYS A 124 -0.41 25.77 -4.95
CA LYS A 124 -1.12 26.67 -4.01
C LYS A 124 -0.51 28.06 -3.87
N SER A 125 0.80 28.22 -4.06
CA SER A 125 1.43 29.55 -3.98
C SER A 125 1.38 30.32 -5.31
N GLN A 126 1.08 29.67 -6.43
CA GLN A 126 0.83 30.35 -7.71
C GLN A 126 -0.51 31.12 -7.73
N TYR A 127 -1.30 31.05 -6.65
CA TYR A 127 -2.63 31.66 -6.50
C TYR A 127 -2.60 33.19 -6.47
N SER A 128 -1.43 33.81 -6.26
CA SER A 128 -1.43 35.20 -5.81
C SER A 128 -1.43 36.27 -6.90
N ASP A 129 -1.08 36.00 -8.17
CA ASP A 129 -0.99 37.07 -9.20
C ASP A 129 -0.83 36.57 -10.67
N SER A 130 -1.19 35.31 -10.99
CA SER A 130 -0.72 34.67 -12.23
C SER A 130 -1.82 34.36 -13.26
N ASP A 131 -1.64 34.78 -14.52
CA ASP A 131 -2.51 34.52 -15.69
C ASP A 131 -2.69 33.02 -16.05
N ILE A 132 -2.02 32.13 -15.33
CA ILE A 132 -2.07 30.66 -15.50
C ILE A 132 -2.75 29.95 -14.31
N PHE A 133 -3.31 30.72 -13.38
CA PHE A 133 -3.86 30.20 -12.14
C PHE A 133 -4.98 29.18 -12.36
N SER A 134 -5.95 29.52 -13.21
CA SER A 134 -7.09 28.64 -13.53
C SER A 134 -6.65 27.29 -14.07
N GLU A 135 -5.52 27.25 -14.78
CA GLU A 135 -4.95 26.06 -15.38
C GLU A 135 -4.25 25.16 -14.35
N CYS A 136 -3.76 25.74 -13.24
CA CYS A 136 -3.13 25.01 -12.13
C CYS A 136 -4.14 24.39 -11.16
N LEU A 137 -5.39 24.87 -11.11
CA LEU A 137 -6.42 24.36 -10.19
C LEU A 137 -6.59 22.82 -10.27
N PRO A 138 -6.69 22.20 -11.46
CA PRO A 138 -6.81 20.75 -11.53
C PRO A 138 -5.59 20.00 -10.96
N LEU A 139 -4.39 20.60 -10.98
CA LEU A 139 -3.23 19.98 -10.34
C LEU A 139 -3.35 19.97 -8.82
N VAL A 140 -3.97 20.99 -8.23
CA VAL A 140 -4.24 21.04 -6.79
C VAL A 140 -5.12 19.85 -6.39
N ASP A 141 -6.25 19.67 -7.06
CA ASP A 141 -7.18 18.56 -6.82
C ASP A 141 -6.48 17.20 -6.99
N VAL A 142 -5.66 17.06 -8.05
CA VAL A 142 -4.88 15.86 -8.33
C VAL A 142 -3.92 15.53 -7.18
N TYR A 143 -3.14 16.50 -6.69
CA TYR A 143 -2.19 16.24 -5.62
C TYR A 143 -2.86 15.97 -4.27
N GLU A 144 -3.98 16.64 -3.98
CA GLU A 144 -4.79 16.35 -2.79
C GLU A 144 -5.31 14.91 -2.83
N LYS A 145 -5.87 14.48 -3.96
CA LYS A 145 -6.33 13.11 -4.16
C LYS A 145 -5.20 12.08 -4.03
N LYS A 146 -4.00 12.36 -4.56
CA LYS A 146 -2.85 11.47 -4.41
C LYS A 146 -2.45 11.31 -2.95
N ILE A 147 -2.39 12.40 -2.19
CA ILE A 147 -2.07 12.36 -0.76
C ILE A 147 -3.07 11.49 -0.02
N GLU A 148 -4.37 11.71 -0.23
CA GLU A 148 -5.43 10.92 0.39
C GLU A 148 -5.32 9.42 0.04
N LEU A 149 -5.02 9.08 -1.22
CA LEU A 149 -4.84 7.69 -1.64
C LEU A 149 -3.63 7.03 -0.98
N TYR A 150 -2.49 7.71 -0.90
CA TYR A 150 -1.33 7.17 -0.18
C TYR A 150 -1.60 6.97 1.31
N GLU A 151 -2.33 7.90 1.96
CA GLU A 151 -2.74 7.74 3.36
C GLU A 151 -3.66 6.52 3.55
N LYS A 152 -4.63 6.32 2.63
CA LYS A 152 -5.47 5.12 2.64
C LYS A 152 -4.68 3.84 2.40
N ASN A 153 -3.72 3.85 1.48
CA ASN A 153 -2.86 2.69 1.23
C ASN A 153 -2.04 2.36 2.47
N ILE A 154 -1.45 3.35 3.16
CA ILE A 154 -0.75 3.14 4.43
C ILE A 154 -1.67 2.48 5.47
N GLN A 155 -2.91 2.96 5.61
CA GLN A 155 -3.84 2.35 6.56
C GLN A 155 -4.11 0.89 6.22
N LYS A 156 -4.46 0.58 4.97
CA LYS A 156 -4.72 -0.80 4.52
C LYS A 156 -3.50 -1.70 4.70
N THR A 157 -2.31 -1.19 4.40
CA THR A 157 -1.07 -1.94 4.63
C THR A 157 -0.84 -2.23 6.12
N ASN A 158 -1.15 -1.30 7.02
CA ASN A 158 -1.09 -1.57 8.46
C ASN A 158 -2.11 -2.63 8.89
N ASP A 159 -3.32 -2.62 8.31
CA ASP A 159 -4.35 -3.64 8.59
C ASP A 159 -3.83 -5.04 8.20
N ILE A 160 -3.21 -5.17 7.01
CA ILE A 160 -2.56 -6.41 6.56
C ILE A 160 -1.45 -6.84 7.52
N ILE A 161 -0.56 -5.91 7.91
CA ILE A 161 0.52 -6.20 8.86
C ILE A 161 -0.04 -6.72 10.19
N SER A 162 -1.15 -6.16 10.68
CA SER A 162 -1.80 -6.64 11.90
C SER A 162 -2.24 -8.09 11.78
N THR A 163 -2.87 -8.48 10.66
CA THR A 163 -3.27 -9.86 10.42
C THR A 163 -2.05 -10.79 10.27
N LEU A 164 -0.98 -10.34 9.61
CA LEU A 164 0.28 -11.09 9.56
C LEU A 164 0.89 -11.32 10.95
N ASP A 165 0.82 -10.32 11.84
CA ASP A 165 1.28 -10.45 13.23
C ASP A 165 0.44 -11.47 14.01
N GLU A 166 -0.87 -11.54 13.77
CA GLU A 166 -1.75 -12.58 14.34
C GLU A 166 -1.36 -13.98 13.84
N ILE A 167 -1.12 -14.15 12.53
CA ILE A 167 -0.64 -15.41 11.95
C ILE A 167 0.69 -15.82 12.58
N ILE A 168 1.67 -14.91 12.64
CA ILE A 168 2.98 -15.17 13.24
C ILE A 168 2.85 -15.58 14.70
N ASN A 169 1.96 -14.94 15.47
CA ASN A 169 1.74 -15.24 16.88
C ASN A 169 1.14 -16.64 17.09
N ILE A 170 0.13 -17.02 16.32
CA ILE A 170 -0.45 -18.37 16.39
C ILE A 170 0.63 -19.41 16.08
N LEU A 171 1.41 -19.20 15.00
CA LEU A 171 2.48 -20.12 14.59
C LEU A 171 3.65 -20.16 15.57
N SER A 172 3.90 -19.10 16.34
CA SER A 172 4.96 -19.06 17.35
C SER A 172 4.65 -19.91 18.59
N ASN A 173 3.37 -20.19 18.83
CA ASN A 173 2.93 -21.07 19.92
C ASN A 173 3.00 -22.55 19.56
N TRP A 174 3.30 -22.89 18.30
CA TRP A 174 3.60 -24.26 17.89
C TRP A 174 5.02 -24.64 18.36
N LYS A 175 5.11 -25.50 19.37
CA LYS A 175 6.36 -26.11 19.85
C LYS A 175 6.23 -27.61 19.94
#